data_AF-A0A1Y1Q9D8-F1
#
_entry.id   AF-A0A1Y1Q9D8-F1
#
_cell.length_a   1.000
_cell.length_b   1.000
_cell.length_c   1.000
_cell.angle_alpha   90.00
_cell.angle_beta   90.00
_cell.angle_gamma   90.00
#
_symmetry.space_group_name_H-M   'P 1'
#
loop_
_entity.id
_entity.type
_entity.pdbx_description
1 polymer ?
#
loop_
_entity_poly.entity_id
_entity_poly.type
_entity_poly.pdbx_seq_one_letter_code
_entity_poly.pdbx_strand_id
1 'polypeptide(L)'
;MLIITAQALLGRANANWAAPTYVAATLLIAAWLWGKWKTLGIALLLNILLGLAVYHPAPLNHFMHTDLHKRLKGWDIIGEQYLALQRQYPDALLLSNARDVLSELVYYARPQGLRGVSWNPQHYLRHHYDLVTTLQDKVGQDFLLVTAQPLSSDVSGYFAASSVLTPLHVEITPNYKLDYNVFLLQGFKGLVSQ
;
A
#
# COMPACT_ATOMS: atom_id res chain seq x y z
N MET A 1 -15.56 -14.76 -13.51
CA MET A 1 -14.77 -14.74 -14.76
C MET A 1 -15.24 -13.65 -15.70
N LEU A 2 -16.49 -13.61 -16.19
CA LEU A 2 -16.93 -12.56 -17.13
C LEU A 2 -16.61 -11.12 -16.68
N ILE A 3 -16.81 -10.80 -15.39
CA ILE A 3 -16.47 -9.47 -14.84
C ILE A 3 -14.95 -9.21 -14.88
N ILE A 4 -14.13 -10.20 -14.48
CA ILE A 4 -12.66 -10.08 -14.47
C ILE A 4 -12.11 -10.05 -15.91
N THR A 5 -12.66 -10.86 -16.82
CA THR A 5 -12.33 -10.86 -18.25
C THR A 5 -12.71 -9.52 -18.88
N ALA A 6 -13.88 -8.95 -18.54
CA ALA A 6 -14.26 -7.62 -18.96
C ALA A 6 -13.32 -6.55 -18.37
N GLN A 7 -12.96 -6.64 -17.08
CA GLN A 7 -12.00 -5.72 -16.46
C GLN A 7 -10.59 -5.83 -17.05
N ALA A 8 -10.16 -7.03 -17.45
CA ALA A 8 -8.89 -7.28 -18.12
C ALA A 8 -8.87 -6.71 -19.55
N LEU A 9 -9.96 -6.89 -20.31
CA LEU A 9 -10.12 -6.26 -21.63
C LEU A 9 -10.17 -4.73 -21.54
N LEU A 10 -10.71 -4.19 -20.44
CA LEU A 10 -10.73 -2.76 -20.14
C LEU A 10 -9.41 -2.25 -19.54
N GLY A 11 -8.36 -3.08 -19.45
CA GLY A 11 -7.02 -2.70 -19.01
C GLY A 11 -6.89 -2.37 -17.51
N ARG A 12 -7.90 -2.66 -16.69
CA ARG A 12 -7.94 -2.31 -15.26
C ARG A 12 -7.57 -3.46 -14.32
N ALA A 13 -7.43 -4.67 -14.83
CA ALA A 13 -7.04 -5.83 -14.03
C ALA A 13 -5.54 -6.10 -14.14
N ASN A 14 -4.85 -6.09 -13.01
CA ASN A 14 -3.46 -6.50 -12.94
C ASN A 14 -3.33 -8.02 -13.26
N ALA A 15 -2.28 -8.42 -13.97
CA ALA A 15 -2.03 -9.82 -14.35
C ALA A 15 -1.95 -10.78 -13.13
N ASN A 16 -1.65 -10.24 -11.95
CA ASN A 16 -1.65 -10.97 -10.68
C ASN A 16 -3.02 -11.57 -10.31
N TRP A 17 -4.14 -11.06 -10.85
CA TRP A 17 -5.49 -11.63 -10.63
C TRP A 17 -5.82 -12.80 -11.58
N ALA A 18 -5.06 -12.96 -12.68
CA ALA A 18 -5.29 -14.02 -13.65
C ALA A 18 -4.76 -15.39 -13.17
N ALA A 19 -3.67 -15.41 -12.40
CA ALA A 19 -3.06 -16.68 -11.97
C ALA A 19 -3.97 -17.50 -11.02
N PRO A 20 -4.59 -16.93 -9.97
CA PRO A 20 -5.50 -17.70 -9.09
C PRO A 20 -6.77 -18.16 -9.81
N THR A 21 -7.25 -17.37 -10.77
CA THR A 21 -8.46 -17.69 -11.54
C THR A 21 -8.25 -18.89 -12.47
N TYR A 22 -7.05 -19.07 -13.03
CA TYR A 22 -6.69 -20.28 -13.78
C TYR A 22 -6.70 -21.54 -12.92
N VAL A 23 -6.17 -21.47 -11.69
CA VAL A 23 -6.19 -22.62 -10.76
C VAL A 23 -7.62 -23.03 -10.43
N ALA A 24 -8.48 -22.06 -10.10
CA ALA A 24 -9.89 -22.31 -9.82
C ALA A 24 -10.63 -22.88 -11.06
N ALA A 25 -10.36 -22.35 -12.25
CA ALA A 25 -10.96 -22.84 -13.49
C ALA A 25 -10.53 -24.29 -13.82
N THR A 26 -9.28 -24.63 -13.57
CA THR A 26 -8.76 -26.00 -13.77
C THR A 26 -9.46 -26.99 -12.86
N LEU A 27 -9.62 -26.65 -11.57
CA LEU A 27 -10.36 -27.48 -10.60
C LEU A 27 -11.84 -27.63 -10.96
N LEU A 28 -12.47 -26.54 -11.45
CA LEU A 28 -13.84 -26.56 -11.94
C LEU A 28 -14.01 -27.54 -13.11
N ILE A 29 -13.14 -27.47 -14.11
CA ILE A 29 -13.18 -28.35 -15.29
C ILE A 29 -12.90 -29.81 -14.89
N ALA A 30 -11.95 -30.06 -13.99
CA ALA A 30 -11.67 -31.42 -13.51
C ALA A 30 -12.87 -32.03 -12.77
N ALA A 31 -13.52 -31.26 -11.88
CA ALA A 31 -14.71 -31.70 -11.17
C ALA A 31 -15.91 -31.91 -12.12
N TRP A 32 -16.00 -31.09 -13.16
CA TRP A 32 -16.98 -31.19 -14.24
C TRP A 32 -16.85 -32.52 -14.99
N LEU A 33 -15.65 -32.82 -15.49
CA LEU A 33 -15.37 -34.05 -16.25
C LEU A 33 -15.53 -35.33 -15.41
N TRP A 34 -15.24 -35.27 -14.10
CA TRP A 34 -15.44 -36.40 -13.18
C TRP A 34 -16.91 -36.58 -12.75
N GLY A 35 -17.79 -35.61 -13.02
CA GLY A 35 -19.19 -35.67 -12.59
C GLY A 35 -19.41 -35.44 -11.09
N LYS A 36 -18.46 -34.81 -10.39
CA LYS A 36 -18.54 -34.52 -8.93
C LYS A 36 -19.32 -33.23 -8.62
N TRP A 37 -20.50 -33.08 -9.24
CA TRP A 37 -21.31 -31.86 -9.17
C TRP A 37 -21.71 -31.44 -7.75
N LYS A 38 -22.01 -32.41 -6.87
CA LYS A 38 -22.35 -32.13 -5.46
C LYS A 38 -21.17 -31.53 -4.71
N THR A 39 -19.98 -32.11 -4.85
CA THR A 39 -18.75 -31.62 -4.22
C THR A 39 -18.39 -30.23 -4.75
N LEU A 40 -18.52 -30.01 -6.06
CA LEU A 40 -18.32 -28.71 -6.67
C LEU A 40 -19.31 -27.66 -6.13
N GLY A 41 -20.59 -28.01 -6.02
CA GLY A 41 -21.61 -27.13 -5.47
C GLY A 41 -21.33 -26.74 -4.02
N ILE A 42 -20.92 -27.70 -3.18
CA ILE A 42 -20.51 -27.44 -1.79
C ILE A 42 -19.28 -26.52 -1.75
N ALA A 43 -18.25 -26.81 -2.53
CA ALA A 43 -17.03 -26.00 -2.59
C ALA A 43 -17.34 -24.56 -3.03
N LEU A 44 -18.18 -24.39 -4.05
CA LEU A 44 -18.60 -23.07 -4.53
C LEU A 44 -19.39 -22.31 -3.47
N LEU A 45 -20.36 -22.97 -2.82
CA LEU A 45 -21.15 -22.39 -1.74
C LEU A 45 -20.25 -21.93 -0.59
N LEU A 46 -19.30 -22.78 -0.16
CA LEU A 46 -18.33 -22.44 0.88
C LEU A 46 -17.48 -21.23 0.49
N ASN A 47 -16.98 -21.17 -0.75
CA ASN A 47 -16.20 -20.02 -1.23
C ASN A 47 -17.03 -18.72 -1.27
N ILE A 48 -18.30 -18.80 -1.68
CA ILE A 48 -19.21 -17.64 -1.66
C ILE A 48 -19.46 -17.18 -0.23
N LEU A 49 -19.76 -18.10 0.69
CA LEU A 49 -19.98 -17.78 2.10
C LEU A 49 -18.74 -17.18 2.76
N LEU A 50 -17.55 -17.74 2.48
CA LEU A 50 -16.27 -17.18 2.93
C LEU A 50 -16.02 -15.79 2.35
N GLY A 51 -16.29 -15.59 1.06
CA GLY A 51 -16.19 -14.29 0.41
C GLY A 51 -17.11 -13.25 1.06
N LEU A 52 -18.38 -13.60 1.30
CA LEU A 52 -19.34 -12.74 1.99
C LEU A 52 -18.88 -12.41 3.42
N ALA A 53 -18.34 -13.38 4.16
CA ALA A 53 -17.82 -13.16 5.51
C ALA A 53 -16.63 -12.18 5.53
N VAL A 54 -15.77 -12.23 4.52
CA VAL A 54 -14.63 -11.29 4.38
C VAL A 54 -15.09 -9.88 4.01
N TYR A 55 -16.07 -9.75 3.10
CA TYR A 55 -16.60 -8.46 2.65
C TYR A 55 -17.54 -7.80 3.68
N HIS A 56 -18.27 -8.60 4.44
CA HIS A 56 -19.19 -8.15 5.49
C HIS A 56 -18.73 -8.70 6.84
N PRO A 57 -17.65 -8.14 7.43
CA PRO A 57 -17.04 -8.71 8.62
C PRO A 57 -17.86 -8.45 9.89
N ALA A 58 -18.95 -7.68 9.85
CA ALA A 58 -19.68 -7.27 11.06
C ALA A 58 -20.06 -8.44 11.99
N PRO A 59 -20.58 -9.59 11.51
CA PRO A 59 -20.84 -10.75 12.37
C PRO A 59 -19.56 -11.32 12.98
N LEU A 60 -18.47 -11.36 12.21
CA LEU A 60 -17.18 -11.91 12.63
C LEU A 60 -16.47 -10.96 13.61
N ASN A 61 -16.56 -9.66 13.40
CA ASN A 61 -16.06 -8.61 14.29
C ASN A 61 -16.76 -8.69 15.65
N HIS A 62 -18.08 -8.92 15.65
CA HIS A 62 -18.85 -9.11 16.89
C HIS A 62 -18.40 -10.37 17.62
N PHE A 63 -18.27 -11.49 16.92
CA PHE A 63 -17.83 -12.77 17.50
C PHE A 63 -16.39 -12.72 18.05
N MET A 64 -15.47 -12.06 17.34
CA MET A 64 -14.06 -11.98 17.71
C MET A 64 -13.72 -10.77 18.60
N HIS A 65 -14.72 -9.93 18.94
CA HIS A 65 -14.53 -8.68 19.67
C HIS A 65 -13.40 -7.80 19.13
N THR A 66 -13.21 -7.79 17.80
CA THR A 66 -12.14 -7.05 17.13
C THR A 66 -12.61 -6.52 15.79
N ASP A 67 -12.00 -5.42 15.33
CA ASP A 67 -12.27 -4.90 13.99
C ASP A 67 -11.26 -5.48 12.98
N LEU A 68 -11.73 -6.44 12.17
CA LEU A 68 -10.90 -7.10 11.15
C LEU A 68 -10.47 -6.16 10.02
N HIS A 69 -11.17 -5.04 9.83
CA HIS A 69 -10.87 -4.06 8.79
C HIS A 69 -10.15 -2.83 9.35
N LYS A 70 -9.74 -2.83 10.63
CA LYS A 70 -9.10 -1.66 11.26
C LYS A 70 -7.89 -1.11 10.49
N ARG A 71 -7.12 -1.97 9.82
CA ARG A 71 -5.95 -1.57 9.02
C ARG A 71 -6.29 -0.75 7.76
N LEU A 72 -7.56 -0.77 7.33
CA LEU A 72 -8.05 -0.08 6.14
C LEU A 72 -8.62 1.31 6.45
N LYS A 73 -8.71 1.68 7.73
CA LYS A 73 -9.35 2.93 8.19
C LYS A 73 -8.31 4.01 8.48
N GLY A 74 -8.73 5.27 8.48
CA GLY A 74 -7.93 6.41 8.92
C GLY A 74 -6.90 6.93 7.90
N TRP A 75 -6.73 6.25 6.77
CA TRP A 75 -5.80 6.69 5.73
C TRP A 75 -6.23 7.96 5.00
N ASP A 76 -7.53 8.24 4.96
CA ASP A 76 -8.11 9.52 4.55
C ASP A 76 -7.59 10.67 5.42
N ILE A 77 -7.66 10.49 6.75
CA ILE A 77 -7.18 11.47 7.72
C ILE A 77 -5.66 11.64 7.63
N ILE A 78 -4.91 10.53 7.53
CA ILE A 78 -3.44 10.57 7.32
C ILE A 78 -3.09 11.30 6.02
N GLY A 79 -3.84 11.05 4.94
CA GLY A 79 -3.69 11.73 3.66
C GLY A 79 -3.91 13.25 3.76
N GLU A 80 -4.97 13.68 4.45
CA GLU A 80 -5.25 15.10 4.68
C GLU A 80 -4.16 15.79 5.51
N GLN A 81 -3.68 15.14 6.57
CA GLN A 81 -2.57 15.66 7.39
C GLN A 81 -1.28 15.78 6.57
N TYR A 82 -0.97 14.77 5.74
CA TYR A 82 0.18 14.84 4.84
C TYR A 82 0.02 15.98 3.82
N LEU A 83 -1.16 16.16 3.21
CA LEU A 83 -1.42 17.27 2.28
C LEU A 83 -1.30 18.64 2.96
N ALA A 84 -1.59 18.74 4.25
CA ALA A 84 -1.38 19.97 5.02
C ALA A 84 0.11 20.30 5.18
N LEU A 85 0.96 19.31 5.42
CA LEU A 85 2.41 19.48 5.43
C LEU A 85 2.96 19.77 4.04
N GLN A 86 2.48 19.05 3.02
CA GLN A 86 2.90 19.25 1.63
C GLN A 86 2.61 20.67 1.13
N ARG A 87 1.53 21.31 1.60
CA ARG A 87 1.23 22.72 1.29
C ARG A 87 2.26 23.71 1.84
N GLN A 88 2.94 23.35 2.94
CA GLN A 88 4.03 24.15 3.51
C GLN A 88 5.35 23.93 2.77
N TYR A 89 5.53 22.73 2.20
CA TYR A 89 6.73 22.32 1.47
C TYR A 89 6.36 21.82 0.06
N PRO A 90 5.87 22.70 -0.84
CA PRO A 90 5.24 22.30 -2.10
C PRO A 90 6.17 21.53 -3.04
N ASP A 91 7.47 21.79 -2.97
CA ASP A 91 8.49 21.16 -3.82
C ASP A 91 9.01 19.83 -3.27
N ALA A 92 8.75 19.52 -2.00
CA ALA A 92 9.25 18.30 -1.37
C ALA A 92 8.45 17.07 -1.84
N LEU A 93 9.13 15.98 -2.21
CA LEU A 93 8.47 14.75 -2.67
C LEU A 93 8.15 13.80 -1.52
N LEU A 94 7.05 13.07 -1.60
CA LEU A 94 6.80 11.96 -0.69
C LEU A 94 7.93 10.92 -0.80
N LEU A 95 8.54 10.57 0.33
CA LEU A 95 9.50 9.47 0.47
C LEU A 95 9.01 8.51 1.54
N SER A 96 9.13 7.21 1.31
CA SER A 96 8.92 6.23 2.39
C SER A 96 9.77 4.97 2.19
N ASN A 97 10.21 4.38 3.29
CA ASN A 97 10.87 3.07 3.34
C ASN A 97 9.88 1.90 3.45
N ALA A 98 8.59 2.19 3.65
CA ALA A 98 7.55 1.18 3.87
C ALA A 98 6.53 1.19 2.72
N ARG A 99 6.34 0.02 2.10
CA ARG A 99 5.44 -0.16 0.94
C ARG A 99 4.01 0.26 1.24
N ASP A 100 3.51 -0.16 2.40
CA ASP A 100 2.14 0.10 2.83
C ASP A 100 1.90 1.61 2.97
N VAL A 101 2.74 2.32 3.72
CA VAL A 101 2.68 3.78 3.86
C VAL A 101 2.72 4.48 2.51
N LEU A 102 3.70 4.11 1.66
CA LEU A 102 3.82 4.70 0.33
C LEU A 102 2.55 4.46 -0.50
N SER A 103 2.02 3.23 -0.50
CA SER A 103 0.86 2.88 -1.31
C SER A 103 -0.40 3.63 -0.90
N GLU A 104 -0.60 3.80 0.40
CA GLU A 104 -1.79 4.46 0.95
C GLU A 104 -1.70 5.97 0.73
N LEU A 105 -0.54 6.60 0.95
CA LEU A 105 -0.37 8.03 0.66
C LEU A 105 -0.43 8.36 -0.84
N VAL A 106 0.10 7.49 -1.72
CA VAL A 106 -0.08 7.62 -3.19
C VAL A 106 -1.57 7.62 -3.57
N TYR A 107 -2.42 6.93 -2.81
CA TYR A 107 -3.85 6.88 -3.05
C TYR A 107 -4.62 8.05 -2.40
N TYR A 108 -4.44 8.26 -1.09
CA TYR A 108 -5.22 9.22 -0.30
C TYR A 108 -4.71 10.66 -0.41
N ALA A 109 -3.45 10.89 -0.76
CA ALA A 109 -2.88 12.24 -0.91
C ALA A 109 -2.79 12.70 -2.38
N ARG A 110 -3.71 12.26 -3.24
CA ARG A 110 -3.71 12.67 -4.66
C ARG A 110 -4.05 14.17 -4.82
N PRO A 111 -3.46 14.85 -5.83
CA PRO A 111 -2.49 14.33 -6.80
C PRO A 111 -1.03 14.28 -6.30
N GLN A 112 -0.67 14.97 -5.23
CA GLN A 112 0.72 15.15 -4.78
C GLN A 112 1.39 13.81 -4.45
N GLY A 113 0.67 12.89 -3.81
CA GLY A 113 1.14 11.55 -3.46
C GLY A 113 1.55 10.70 -4.66
N LEU A 114 1.06 10.99 -5.89
CA LEU A 114 1.43 10.24 -7.10
C LEU A 114 2.93 10.34 -7.43
N ARG A 115 3.62 11.36 -6.91
CA ARG A 115 5.06 11.56 -7.07
C ARG A 115 5.88 10.84 -6.00
N GLY A 116 5.25 9.98 -5.19
CA GLY A 116 5.92 9.26 -4.11
C GLY A 116 7.06 8.38 -4.61
N VAL A 117 8.15 8.35 -3.85
CA VAL A 117 9.37 7.61 -4.15
C VAL A 117 9.62 6.61 -3.02
N SER A 118 10.04 5.39 -3.40
CA SER A 118 10.51 4.43 -2.40
C SER A 118 11.95 4.70 -2.02
N TRP A 119 12.23 4.74 -0.71
CA TRP A 119 13.60 4.73 -0.21
C TRP A 119 14.25 3.37 -0.48
N ASN A 120 15.18 3.34 -1.44
CA ASN A 120 15.86 2.13 -1.89
C ASN A 120 17.30 2.40 -2.37
N PRO A 121 18.22 2.82 -1.49
CA PRO A 121 19.58 3.17 -1.90
C PRO A 121 20.38 1.96 -2.43
N GLN A 122 20.02 0.73 -2.05
CA GLN A 122 20.68 -0.49 -2.53
C GLN A 122 20.04 -1.11 -3.79
N HIS A 123 19.01 -0.49 -4.37
CA HIS A 123 18.33 -0.97 -5.57
C HIS A 123 17.75 -2.40 -5.47
N TYR A 124 17.29 -2.81 -4.28
CA TYR A 124 16.64 -4.10 -4.11
C TYR A 124 15.23 -4.11 -4.72
N LEU A 125 14.84 -5.21 -5.37
CA LEU A 125 13.50 -5.40 -5.91
C LEU A 125 12.57 -6.04 -4.87
N ARG A 126 11.98 -5.22 -3.99
CA ARG A 126 11.14 -5.70 -2.88
C ARG A 126 9.66 -5.63 -3.24
N HIS A 127 9.27 -4.62 -4.01
CA HIS A 127 7.88 -4.38 -4.40
C HIS A 127 7.76 -3.46 -5.62
N HIS A 128 6.54 -3.31 -6.14
CA HIS A 128 6.23 -2.51 -7.34
C HIS A 128 6.87 -1.11 -7.36
N TYR A 129 6.84 -0.37 -6.25
CA TYR A 129 7.42 0.98 -6.21
C TYR A 129 8.95 1.03 -6.43
N ASP A 130 9.67 -0.07 -6.17
CA ASP A 130 11.10 -0.16 -6.47
C ASP A 130 11.36 -0.27 -7.98
N LEU A 131 10.36 -0.69 -8.76
CA LEU A 131 10.44 -0.83 -10.21
C LEU A 131 10.04 0.46 -10.95
N VAL A 132 9.14 1.25 -10.38
CA VAL A 132 8.51 2.39 -11.07
C VAL A 132 8.90 3.76 -10.50
N THR A 133 9.71 3.80 -9.44
CA THR A 133 10.19 5.05 -8.84
C THR A 133 11.69 4.96 -8.62
N THR A 134 12.37 6.11 -8.66
CA THR A 134 13.82 6.18 -8.41
C THR A 134 14.23 7.47 -7.72
N LEU A 135 15.37 7.35 -7.04
CA LEU A 135 16.12 8.46 -6.44
C LEU A 135 17.21 9.00 -7.37
N GLN A 136 17.62 8.26 -8.42
CA GLN A 136 18.79 8.62 -9.24
C GLN A 136 18.64 9.97 -9.95
N ASP A 137 17.42 10.36 -10.32
CA ASP A 137 17.10 11.61 -11.01
C ASP A 137 16.65 12.73 -10.06
N LYS A 138 16.89 12.58 -8.75
CA LYS A 138 16.39 13.49 -7.71
C LYS A 138 17.47 14.21 -6.93
N VAL A 139 18.69 14.29 -7.44
CA VAL A 139 19.76 15.06 -6.81
C VAL A 139 19.31 16.52 -6.64
N GLY A 140 19.52 17.07 -5.45
CA GLY A 140 19.10 18.42 -5.06
C GLY A 140 17.63 18.56 -4.66
N GLN A 141 16.80 17.51 -4.80
CA GLN A 141 15.39 17.55 -4.42
C GLN A 141 15.22 17.43 -2.89
N ASP A 142 14.14 18.01 -2.41
CA ASP A 142 13.68 17.89 -1.04
C ASP A 142 12.62 16.79 -0.94
N PHE A 143 12.48 16.19 0.25
CA PHE A 143 11.56 15.10 0.50
C PHE A 143 10.87 15.25 1.85
N LEU A 144 9.60 14.83 1.89
CA LEU A 144 8.89 14.52 3.11
C LEU A 144 8.97 13.01 3.32
N LEU A 145 9.86 12.58 4.22
CA LEU A 145 9.94 11.19 4.64
C LEU A 145 8.81 10.89 5.62
N VAL A 146 7.95 9.94 5.27
CA VAL A 146 6.92 9.40 6.16
C VAL A 146 7.27 7.96 6.52
N THR A 147 7.45 7.71 7.82
CA THR A 147 7.93 6.41 8.31
C THR A 147 7.47 6.13 9.74
N ALA A 148 7.28 4.86 10.09
CA ALA A 148 6.99 4.45 11.46
C ALA A 148 8.25 4.40 12.33
N GLN A 149 9.45 4.37 11.70
CA GLN A 149 10.72 4.28 12.42
C GLN A 149 11.26 5.69 12.77
N PRO A 150 12.15 5.79 13.77
CA PRO A 150 12.96 6.99 13.96
C PRO A 150 13.84 7.26 12.73
N LEU A 151 14.25 8.50 12.51
CA LEU A 151 15.17 8.86 11.43
C LEU A 151 16.55 8.23 11.69
N SER A 152 16.98 7.34 10.79
CA SER A 152 18.31 6.72 10.85
C SER A 152 19.36 7.61 10.20
N SER A 153 20.60 7.53 10.71
CA SER A 153 21.79 8.15 10.10
C SER A 153 21.99 7.71 8.65
N ASP A 154 21.62 6.48 8.33
CA ASP A 154 21.71 5.90 6.98
C ASP A 154 20.78 6.57 5.98
N VAL A 155 19.75 7.29 6.45
CA VAL A 155 18.88 8.09 5.59
C VAL A 155 19.36 9.52 5.58
N SER A 156 19.50 10.14 6.76
CA SER A 156 19.84 11.57 6.86
C SER A 156 21.21 11.91 6.25
N GLY A 157 22.16 10.97 6.25
CA GLY A 157 23.48 11.14 5.63
C GLY A 157 23.43 11.48 4.13
N TYR A 158 22.37 11.07 3.43
CA TYR A 158 22.17 11.37 2.01
C TYR A 158 21.56 12.75 1.73
N PHE A 159 21.29 13.55 2.76
CA PHE A 159 20.65 14.87 2.64
C PHE A 159 21.50 15.97 3.25
N ALA A 160 21.43 17.17 2.71
CA ALA A 160 22.17 18.33 3.21
C ALA A 160 21.70 18.74 4.61
N ALA A 161 20.39 18.68 4.85
CA ALA A 161 19.80 18.93 6.15
C ALA A 161 18.59 18.00 6.38
N SER A 162 18.26 17.78 7.65
CA SER A 162 17.06 17.06 8.05
C SER A 162 16.43 17.70 9.28
N SER A 163 15.11 17.89 9.28
CA SER A 163 14.37 18.40 10.43
C SER A 163 13.12 17.56 10.71
N VAL A 164 12.78 17.41 11.98
CA VAL A 164 11.54 16.76 12.40
C VAL A 164 10.37 17.69 12.15
N LEU A 165 9.27 17.16 11.59
CA LEU A 165 8.01 17.87 11.42
C LEU A 165 6.93 17.26 12.32
N THR A 166 5.75 17.87 12.31
CA THR A 166 4.56 17.32 12.97
C THR A 166 4.28 15.90 12.45
N PRO A 167 4.14 14.90 13.32
CA PRO A 167 3.84 13.53 12.92
C PRO A 167 2.42 13.42 12.33
N LEU A 168 2.19 12.37 11.54
CA LEU A 168 0.85 11.98 11.08
C LEU A 168 0.26 10.98 12.04
N HIS A 169 -0.94 11.24 12.54
CA HIS A 169 -1.53 10.44 13.61
C HIS A 169 -3.04 10.32 13.48
N VAL A 170 -3.56 9.10 13.67
CA VAL A 170 -4.99 8.86 13.87
C VAL A 170 -5.21 7.64 14.76
N GLU A 171 -6.08 7.80 15.75
CA GLU A 171 -6.59 6.70 16.56
C GLU A 171 -7.83 6.11 15.89
N ILE A 172 -7.80 4.80 15.58
CA ILE A 172 -8.89 4.11 14.88
C ILE A 172 -9.75 3.34 15.88
N THR A 173 -9.09 2.68 16.83
CA THR A 173 -9.71 2.04 17.99
C THR A 173 -8.77 2.26 19.20
N PRO A 174 -9.24 2.07 20.44
CA PRO A 174 -8.38 2.23 21.63
C PRO A 174 -7.06 1.43 21.58
N ASN A 175 -7.05 0.30 20.86
CA ASN A 175 -5.88 -0.58 20.73
C ASN A 175 -5.24 -0.56 19.34
N TYR A 176 -5.62 0.38 18.45
CA TYR A 176 -5.06 0.45 17.11
C TYR A 176 -5.06 1.89 16.58
N LYS A 177 -3.86 2.35 16.22
CA LYS A 177 -3.59 3.68 15.70
C LYS A 177 -2.66 3.59 14.49
N LEU A 178 -2.75 4.58 13.62
CA LEU A 178 -1.71 4.88 12.64
C LEU A 178 -0.89 6.05 13.19
N ASP A 179 0.43 5.86 13.26
CA ASP A 179 1.34 6.79 13.92
C ASP A 179 2.65 6.82 13.13
N TYR A 180 2.91 7.92 12.45
CA TYR A 180 4.04 8.05 11.54
C TYR A 180 4.81 9.33 11.81
N ASN A 181 6.13 9.19 11.93
CA ASN A 181 7.03 10.32 11.97
C ASN A 181 7.14 10.95 10.58
N VAL A 182 7.24 12.28 10.54
CA VAL A 182 7.52 13.02 9.32
C VAL A 182 8.81 13.79 9.49
N PHE A 183 9.70 13.67 8.50
CA PHE A 183 10.93 14.43 8.44
C PHE A 183 11.01 15.19 7.12
N LEU A 184 11.37 16.46 7.18
CA LEU A 184 11.81 17.21 6.02
C LEU A 184 13.28 16.86 5.77
N LEU A 185 13.58 16.33 4.59
CA LEU A 185 14.92 15.99 4.15
C LEU A 185 15.27 16.89 2.97
N GLN A 186 16.32 17.69 3.10
CA GLN A 186 16.62 18.76 2.14
C GLN A 186 17.88 18.47 1.35
N GLY A 187 17.86 18.79 0.06
CA GLY A 187 19.01 18.71 -0.84
C GLY A 187 19.60 17.31 -0.89
N PHE A 188 18.88 16.36 -1.49
CA PHE A 188 19.39 15.00 -1.70
C PHE A 188 20.73 15.01 -2.44
N LYS A 189 21.78 14.43 -1.84
CA LYS A 189 23.16 14.45 -2.35
C LYS A 189 23.40 13.45 -3.49
N GLY A 190 22.43 12.57 -3.75
CA GLY A 190 22.58 11.43 -4.66
C GLY A 190 22.99 10.15 -3.95
N LEU A 191 22.76 9.02 -4.61
CA LEU A 191 23.28 7.73 -4.15
C LEU A 191 24.78 7.70 -4.44
N VAL A 192 25.62 7.75 -3.41
CA VAL A 192 27.06 7.51 -3.60
C VAL A 192 27.20 6.07 -4.06
N SER A 193 27.82 5.85 -5.22
CA SER A 193 28.22 4.49 -5.63
C SER A 193 29.17 3.95 -4.56
N GLN A 194 28.70 3.01 -3.74
CA GLN A 194 29.60 2.15 -2.99
C GLN A 194 30.22 1.11 -3.94
#